data_AF-A0A9Q0T579-F1
#
_entry.id   AF-A0A9Q0T579-F1
#
_cell.length_a   1.000
_cell.length_b   1.000
_cell.length_c   1.000
_cell.angle_alpha   90.00
_cell.angle_beta   90.00
_cell.angle_gamma   90.00
#
_symmetry.space_group_name_H-M   'P 1'
#
loop_
_entity.id
_entity.type
_entity.pdbx_description
1 polymer ?
#
loop_
_entity_poly.entity_id
_entity_poly.type
_entity_poly.pdbx_seq_one_letter_code
_entity_poly.pdbx_strand_id
1 'polypeptide(L)'
;MKSNTLLDYAVFELLPNRTRCDLFVSSNGNTEKLVSGPIKPFITHLKVAEEQASLAVQSIKLEVDRMFVLFVSTPEVLEMVITFDTEMSQLETARKIYSQGSEIKFLML
;
A
#
# COMPACT_ATOMS: atom_id res chain seq x y z
N MET A 1 -8.94 -12.62 -15.17
CA MET A 1 -10.12 -12.72 -16.09
C MET A 1 -9.88 -12.06 -17.45
N LYS A 2 -10.78 -12.24 -18.44
CA LYS A 2 -10.77 -11.44 -19.70
C LYS A 2 -11.23 -10.01 -19.38
N SER A 3 -10.61 -8.99 -19.98
CA SER A 3 -10.86 -7.57 -19.64
C SER A 3 -12.26 -7.02 -19.94
N ASN A 4 -13.14 -7.80 -20.59
CA ASN A 4 -14.47 -7.35 -21.04
C ASN A 4 -15.63 -8.19 -20.46
N THR A 5 -15.38 -8.99 -19.42
CA THR A 5 -16.44 -9.74 -18.75
C THR A 5 -17.08 -8.90 -17.65
N LEU A 6 -18.41 -8.86 -17.60
CA LEU A 6 -19.17 -8.19 -16.54
C LEU A 6 -18.87 -8.86 -15.19
N LEU A 7 -18.58 -8.07 -14.17
CA LEU A 7 -18.39 -8.57 -12.81
C LEU A 7 -19.76 -8.88 -12.19
N ASP A 8 -19.86 -10.02 -11.52
CA ASP A 8 -21.03 -10.42 -10.75
C ASP A 8 -21.01 -9.71 -9.39
N TYR A 9 -19.86 -9.75 -8.72
CA TYR A 9 -19.63 -9.09 -7.44
C TYR A 9 -18.14 -8.91 -7.14
N ALA A 10 -17.86 -8.05 -6.16
CA ALA A 10 -16.57 -7.96 -5.49
C ALA A 10 -16.79 -8.14 -3.98
N VAL A 11 -15.87 -8.82 -3.29
CA VAL A 11 -15.96 -9.06 -1.85
C VAL A 11 -14.63 -8.76 -1.17
N PHE A 12 -14.73 -8.06 -0.03
CA PHE A 12 -13.63 -7.86 0.90
C PHE A 12 -13.73 -8.92 2.00
N GLU A 13 -12.91 -9.96 1.91
CA GLU A 13 -12.85 -10.99 2.94
C GLU A 13 -11.91 -10.53 4.06
N LEU A 14 -12.48 -10.25 5.24
CA LEU A 14 -11.72 -9.76 6.37
C LEU A 14 -10.89 -10.89 7.00
N LEU A 15 -9.60 -10.63 7.24
CA LEU A 15 -8.74 -11.50 8.03
C LEU A 15 -9.16 -11.49 9.51
N PRO A 16 -8.75 -12.47 10.34
CA PRO A 16 -9.25 -12.64 11.71
C PRO A 16 -9.12 -11.40 12.61
N ASN A 17 -8.06 -10.60 12.42
CA ASN A 17 -7.84 -9.37 13.19
C ASN A 17 -8.65 -8.17 12.68
N ARG A 18 -9.37 -8.30 11.57
CA ARG A 18 -10.20 -7.27 10.91
C ARG A 18 -9.46 -5.98 10.55
N THR A 19 -8.14 -5.99 10.57
CA THR A 19 -7.30 -4.87 10.13
C THR A 19 -6.85 -5.02 8.68
N ARG A 20 -6.94 -6.25 8.15
CA ARG A 20 -6.54 -6.63 6.80
C ARG A 20 -7.67 -7.37 6.10
N CYS A 21 -7.65 -7.38 4.78
CA CYS A 21 -8.61 -8.05 3.93
C CYS A 21 -7.96 -8.57 2.63
N ASP A 22 -8.60 -9.58 2.06
CA ASP A 22 -8.40 -9.98 0.68
C ASP A 22 -9.55 -9.44 -0.18
N LEU A 23 -9.22 -8.83 -1.32
CA LEU A 23 -10.21 -8.43 -2.32
C LEU A 23 -10.31 -9.52 -3.37
N PHE A 24 -11.52 -10.05 -3.52
CA PHE A 24 -11.87 -10.98 -4.58
C PHE A 24 -12.87 -10.33 -5.53
N VAL A 25 -12.77 -10.70 -6.80
CA VAL A 25 -13.77 -10.37 -7.82
C VAL A 25 -14.30 -11.65 -8.45
N SER A 26 -15.60 -11.66 -8.72
CA SER A 26 -16.28 -12.78 -9.37
C SER A 26 -16.92 -12.36 -10.67
N SER A 27 -16.83 -13.23 -11.67
CA SER A 27 -17.42 -13.05 -13.00
C SER A 27 -17.70 -14.41 -13.61
N ASN A 28 -18.95 -14.60 -14.06
CA ASN A 28 -19.43 -15.82 -14.66
C ASN A 28 -19.11 -17.06 -13.80
N GLY A 29 -19.29 -16.92 -12.47
CA GLY A 29 -19.05 -17.99 -11.49
C GLY A 29 -17.57 -18.29 -11.18
N ASN A 30 -16.63 -17.60 -11.83
CA ASN A 30 -15.21 -17.69 -11.47
C ASN A 30 -14.85 -16.57 -10.50
N THR A 31 -14.20 -16.89 -9.39
CA THR A 31 -13.71 -15.90 -8.43
C THR A 31 -12.18 -15.87 -8.42
N GLU A 32 -11.59 -14.69 -8.55
CA GLU A 32 -10.14 -14.48 -8.47
C GLU A 32 -9.78 -13.47 -7.37
N LYS A 33 -8.69 -13.76 -6.65
CA LYS A 33 -8.11 -12.84 -5.67
C LYS A 33 -7.30 -11.78 -6.43
N LEU A 34 -7.63 -10.51 -6.24
CA LEU A 34 -6.88 -9.41 -6.85
C LEU A 34 -5.70 -8.99 -5.98
N VAL A 35 -5.91 -8.91 -4.66
CA VAL A 35 -4.97 -8.25 -3.76
C VAL A 35 -5.29 -8.55 -2.30
N SER A 36 -4.25 -8.48 -1.45
CA SER A 36 -4.34 -8.56 0.01
C SER A 36 -3.76 -7.29 0.61
N GLY A 37 -4.39 -6.72 1.65
CA GLY A 37 -3.87 -5.50 2.26
C GLY A 37 -4.67 -5.01 3.46
N PRO A 38 -4.28 -3.86 4.06
CA PRO A 38 -5.03 -3.21 5.12
C PRO A 38 -6.41 -2.76 4.64
N ILE A 39 -7.47 -2.94 5.44
CA ILE A 39 -8.84 -2.57 5.05
C ILE A 39 -9.11 -1.06 5.18
N LYS A 40 -8.44 -0.38 6.12
CA LYS A 40 -8.72 1.02 6.46
C LYS A 40 -8.60 1.99 5.28
N PRO A 41 -7.54 1.93 4.43
CA PRO A 41 -7.44 2.78 3.25
C PRO A 41 -8.63 2.64 2.30
N PHE A 42 -9.09 1.42 2.05
CA PHE A 42 -10.25 1.18 1.18
C PHE A 42 -11.51 1.88 1.67
N ILE A 43 -11.83 1.70 2.96
CA ILE A 43 -13.02 2.30 3.57
C ILE A 43 -12.92 3.82 3.50
N THR A 44 -11.75 4.38 3.79
CA THR A 44 -11.53 5.84 3.68
C THR A 44 -11.79 6.34 2.26
N HIS A 45 -11.26 5.66 1.25
CA HIS A 45 -11.44 6.08 -0.15
C HIS A 45 -12.88 5.93 -0.64
N LEU A 46 -13.59 4.88 -0.23
CA LEU A 46 -15.01 4.72 -0.56
C LEU A 46 -15.86 5.85 0.02
N LYS A 47 -15.57 6.31 1.24
CA LYS A 47 -16.25 7.46 1.84
C LYS A 47 -15.98 8.76 1.09
N VAL A 48 -14.71 9.01 0.73
CA VAL A 48 -14.36 10.19 -0.08
C VAL A 48 -15.06 10.13 -1.45
N ALA A 49 -15.15 8.94 -2.05
CA ALA A 49 -15.88 8.74 -3.30
C ALA A 49 -17.38 9.01 -3.15
N GLU A 50 -18.00 8.52 -2.07
CA GLU A 50 -19.40 8.77 -1.75
C GLU A 50 -19.67 10.28 -1.55
N GLU A 51 -18.83 10.95 -0.77
CA GLU A 51 -18.92 12.39 -0.54
C GLU A 51 -18.81 13.17 -1.85
N GLN A 52 -17.83 12.86 -2.70
CA GLN A 52 -17.69 13.53 -4.00
C GLN A 52 -18.84 13.20 -4.95
N ALA A 53 -19.30 11.94 -5.01
CA ALA A 53 -20.45 11.54 -5.82
C ALA A 53 -21.72 12.32 -5.43
N SER A 54 -21.88 12.66 -4.15
CA SER A 54 -23.00 13.47 -3.67
C SER A 54 -22.96 14.93 -4.15
N LEU A 55 -21.80 15.43 -4.58
CA LEU A 55 -21.60 16.80 -5.06
C LEU A 55 -21.89 16.98 -6.56
N ALA A 56 -22.47 15.97 -7.23
CA ALA A 56 -22.77 15.98 -8.67
C ALA A 56 -21.55 16.33 -9.56
N VAL A 57 -20.35 15.98 -9.12
CA VAL A 57 -19.12 16.17 -9.88
C VAL A 57 -19.04 15.13 -11.02
N GLN A 58 -18.47 15.53 -12.16
CA GLN A 58 -18.29 14.64 -13.32
C GLN A 58 -17.19 13.60 -13.12
N SER A 59 -16.27 13.83 -12.18
CA SER A 59 -15.18 12.91 -11.85
C SER A 59 -14.88 12.93 -10.35
N ILE A 60 -14.59 11.76 -9.80
CA ILE A 60 -14.16 11.58 -8.41
C ILE A 60 -12.64 11.53 -8.42
N LYS A 61 -12.00 12.49 -7.73
CA LYS A 61 -10.55 12.51 -7.52
C LYS A 61 -10.25 12.05 -6.10
N LEU A 62 -9.74 10.84 -5.98
CA LEU A 62 -9.21 10.35 -4.72
C LEU A 62 -7.80 10.91 -4.56
N GLU A 63 -7.59 11.80 -3.58
CA GLU A 63 -6.23 12.21 -3.23
C GLU A 63 -5.53 11.03 -2.57
N VAL A 64 -4.57 10.50 -3.32
CA VAL A 64 -3.78 9.35 -2.96
C VAL A 64 -2.71 9.81 -1.99
N ASP A 65 -2.90 9.55 -0.70
CA ASP A 65 -1.73 9.39 0.17
C ASP A 65 -0.95 8.14 -0.33
N ARG A 66 0.38 8.11 -0.19
CA ARG A 66 1.32 7.17 -0.86
C ARG A 66 0.88 5.68 -0.92
N MET A 67 -0.06 5.26 -0.09
CA MET A 67 -0.71 3.95 -0.04
C MET A 67 -1.71 3.59 -1.16
N PHE A 68 -2.19 4.50 -2.03
CA PHE A 68 -3.06 4.08 -3.16
C PHE A 68 -2.25 3.64 -4.39
N VAL A 69 -1.03 4.18 -4.58
CA VAL A 69 -0.10 3.71 -5.64
C VAL A 69 0.32 2.26 -5.38
N LEU A 70 0.36 1.87 -4.10
CA LEU A 70 0.58 0.50 -3.66
C LEU A 70 -0.51 -0.47 -4.15
N PHE A 71 -1.74 0.01 -4.33
CA PHE A 71 -2.88 -0.84 -4.59
C PHE A 71 -2.95 -1.33 -6.05
N VAL A 72 -2.30 -0.60 -6.96
CA VAL A 72 -2.50 -0.78 -8.41
C VAL A 72 -1.33 -1.48 -9.08
N SER A 73 -0.13 -1.56 -8.48
CA SER A 73 1.05 -1.90 -9.30
C SER A 73 1.84 -3.15 -8.96
N THR A 74 2.00 -3.60 -7.71
CA THR A 74 2.56 -4.92 -7.33
C THR A 74 2.94 -4.87 -5.85
N PRO A 75 2.33 -5.67 -4.96
CA PRO A 75 2.71 -5.69 -3.54
C PRO A 75 4.18 -6.11 -3.33
N GLU A 76 4.74 -6.93 -4.21
CA GLU A 76 6.13 -7.40 -4.17
C GLU A 76 7.14 -6.25 -4.35
N VAL A 77 6.83 -5.29 -5.22
CA VAL A 77 7.69 -4.13 -5.45
C VAL A 77 7.70 -3.21 -4.23
N LEU A 78 6.58 -3.11 -3.51
CA LEU A 78 6.56 -2.33 -2.28
C LEU A 78 7.38 -2.97 -1.17
N GLU A 79 7.25 -4.28 -0.93
CA GLU A 79 8.06 -4.95 0.09
C GLU A 79 9.55 -4.75 -0.17
N MET A 80 9.96 -4.77 -1.44
CA MET A 80 11.33 -4.44 -1.84
C MET A 80 11.69 -2.99 -1.49
N VAL A 81 10.86 -2.00 -1.85
CA VAL A 81 11.15 -0.59 -1.57
C VAL A 81 11.23 -0.30 -0.07
N ILE A 82 10.33 -0.86 0.74
CA ILE A 82 10.36 -0.70 2.21
C ILE A 82 11.61 -1.34 2.82
N THR A 83 11.98 -2.53 2.33
CA THR A 83 13.20 -3.22 2.77
C THR A 83 14.44 -2.40 2.43
N PHE A 84 14.55 -1.91 1.19
CA PHE A 84 15.66 -1.05 0.79
C PHE A 84 15.75 0.24 1.60
N ASP A 85 14.63 0.91 1.86
CA ASP A 85 14.63 2.15 2.66
C ASP A 85 15.12 1.90 4.09
N THR A 86 14.73 0.75 4.66
CA THR A 86 15.16 0.32 6.00
C THR A 86 16.65 -0.04 6.02
N GLU A 87 17.13 -0.80 5.04
CA GLU A 87 18.55 -1.17 4.90
C GLU A 87 19.44 0.07 4.67
N MET A 88 18.99 1.02 3.85
CA MET A 88 19.70 2.26 3.58
C MET A 88 19.82 3.11 4.86
N SER A 89 18.74 3.23 5.63
CA SER A 89 18.73 3.92 6.92
C SER A 89 19.67 3.27 7.95
N GLN A 90 19.75 1.94 7.96
CA GLN A 90 20.70 1.20 8.80
C GLN A 90 22.15 1.47 8.38
N LEU A 91 22.44 1.50 7.08
CA LEU A 91 23.78 1.81 6.55
C LEU A 91 24.19 3.25 6.84
N GLU A 92 23.28 4.21 6.72
CA GLU A 92 23.54 5.61 7.08
C GLU A 92 23.82 5.77 8.58
N THR A 93 23.06 5.07 9.41
CA THR A 93 23.27 5.02 10.86
C THR A 93 24.64 4.44 11.19
N ALA A 94 25.00 3.29 10.59
CA ALA A 94 26.30 2.67 10.77
C ALA A 94 27.45 3.61 10.32
N ARG A 95 27.32 4.23 9.14
CA ARG A 95 28.30 5.21 8.62
C ARG A 95 28.50 6.37 9.59
N LYS A 96 27.43 6.90 10.17
CA LYS A 96 27.50 7.99 11.16
C LYS A 96 28.29 7.57 12.40
N ILE A 97 28.04 6.37 12.92
CA ILE A 97 28.78 5.83 14.08
C ILE A 97 30.28 5.70 13.77
N TYR A 98 30.65 5.17 12.61
CA TYR A 98 32.07 5.04 12.23
C TYR A 98 32.75 6.39 11.99
N SER A 99 32.03 7.38 11.42
CA SER A 99 32.57 8.73 11.25
C SER A 99 32.84 9.43 12.60
N GLN A 100 31.96 9.24 13.59
CA GLN A 100 32.14 9.80 14.95
C GLN A 100 33.23 9.05 15.74
N GLY A 101 33.31 7.72 15.59
CA GLY A 101 34.40 6.93 16.18
C GLY A 101 35.78 7.30 15.64
N SER A 102 35.85 7.86 14.42
CA SER A 102 37.10 8.34 13.80
C SER A 102 37.53 9.70 14.35
N GLU A 103 36.59 10.59 14.71
CA GLU A 103 36.89 11.86 15.40
C GLU A 103 37.37 11.65 16.84
N ILE A 104 36.75 10.73 17.59
CA ILE A 104 37.14 10.44 18.98
C ILE A 104 38.57 9.87 19.05
N LYS A 105 38.98 9.10 18.04
CA LYS A 105 40.34 8.54 17.95
C LYS A 105 41.41 9.58 17.60
N PHE A 106 41.03 10.67 16.92
CA PHE A 106 41.94 11.77 16.56
C PHE A 106 42.13 12.77 17.71
N LEU A 107 41.18 12.86 18.63
CA LEU A 107 41.26 13.71 19.85
C LEU A 107 42.03 13.05 21.02
N MET A 108 42.43 11.78 20.87
CA MET A 108 43.12 10.99 21.91
C MET A 108 44.60 10.70 21.55
N LEU A 109 45.16 11.44 20.59
CA LEU A 109 46.59 11.51 20.23
C LEU A 109 47.09 12.95 20.42
#